data_AF-A0A969N2V4-F1
#
_entry.id   AF-A0A969N2V4-F1
#
_cell.length_a   1.000
_cell.length_b   1.000
_cell.length_c   1.000
_cell.angle_alpha   90.00
_cell.angle_beta   90.00
_cell.angle_gamma   90.00
#
_symmetry.space_group_name_H-M   'P 1'
#
loop_
_entity.id
_entity.type
_entity.pdbx_description
1 polymer ?
#
loop_
_entity_poly.entity_id
_entity_poly.type
_entity_poly.pdbx_seq_one_letter_code
_entity_poly.pdbx_strand_id
1 'polypeptide(L)'
;MTSQSAIDHLNQVIQSRNPFESHFVVKSHQVWDEDFPDVPSLHEHASRDILDAVTKINAGQLQSKTVGFAILAPKGVGKTHVLSRIRKHLKQQGNGFFVYMCEYGNLSQIKRQFCKAWRRV
;
A
#
# COMPACT_ATOMS: atom_id res chain seq x y z
N MET A 1 -40.11 -25.78 -15.81
CA MET A 1 -39.27 -25.04 -14.85
C MET A 1 -37.98 -25.83 -14.70
N THR A 2 -36.95 -25.47 -15.47
CA THR A 2 -35.65 -26.16 -15.46
C THR A 2 -34.90 -25.76 -14.19
N SER A 3 -34.60 -26.74 -13.33
CA SER A 3 -33.72 -26.53 -12.17
C SER A 3 -32.38 -26.00 -12.66
N GLN A 4 -32.08 -24.75 -12.33
CA GLN A 4 -30.75 -24.17 -12.54
C GLN A 4 -29.75 -25.04 -11.77
N SER A 5 -28.77 -25.62 -12.45
CA SER A 5 -27.77 -26.42 -11.74
C SER A 5 -26.96 -25.50 -10.81
N ALA A 6 -26.53 -26.02 -9.67
CA ALA A 6 -25.73 -25.26 -8.71
C ALA A 6 -24.45 -24.66 -9.35
N ILE A 7 -23.93 -25.32 -10.39
CA ILE A 7 -22.77 -24.86 -11.17
C ILE A 7 -23.13 -23.66 -12.05
N ASP A 8 -24.30 -23.66 -12.71
CA ASP A 8 -24.71 -22.52 -13.53
C ASP A 8 -24.93 -21.27 -12.68
N HIS A 9 -25.50 -21.42 -11.48
CA HIS A 9 -25.65 -20.31 -10.54
C HIS A 9 -24.28 -19.78 -10.06
N LEU A 10 -23.32 -20.65 -9.74
CA LEU A 10 -21.96 -20.25 -9.39
C LEU A 10 -21.28 -19.49 -10.55
N ASN A 11 -21.39 -19.99 -11.78
CA ASN A 11 -20.82 -19.34 -12.95
C ASN A 11 -21.42 -17.94 -13.19
N GLN A 12 -22.73 -17.79 -12.99
CA GLN A 12 -23.42 -16.51 -13.13
C GLN A 12 -22.99 -15.49 -12.05
N VAL A 13 -22.78 -15.96 -10.82
CA VAL A 13 -22.26 -15.11 -9.72
C VAL A 13 -20.81 -14.70 -10.01
N ILE A 14 -19.95 -15.63 -10.47
CA ILE A 14 -18.56 -15.32 -10.82
C ILE A 14 -18.51 -14.31 -11.96
N GLN A 15 -19.33 -14.45 -13.00
CA GLN A 15 -19.39 -13.50 -14.12
C GLN A 15 -19.90 -12.11 -13.69
N SER A 16 -20.89 -12.05 -12.80
CA SER A 16 -21.45 -10.77 -12.35
C SER A 16 -20.62 -10.05 -11.28
N ARG A 17 -19.73 -10.77 -10.59
CA ARG A 17 -18.92 -10.27 -9.47
C ARG A 17 -17.50 -10.81 -9.49
N ASN A 18 -16.85 -10.83 -10.65
CA ASN A 18 -15.50 -11.38 -10.76
C ASN A 18 -14.50 -10.46 -10.03
N PRO A 19 -13.92 -10.88 -8.88
CA PRO A 19 -12.98 -10.04 -8.12
C PRO A 19 -11.62 -9.92 -8.82
N PHE A 20 -11.38 -10.71 -9.88
CA PHE A 20 -10.13 -10.73 -10.65
C PHE A 20 -10.24 -9.96 -11.97
N GLU A 21 -11.39 -9.42 -12.32
CA GLU A 21 -11.56 -8.67 -13.57
C GLU A 21 -10.96 -7.25 -13.47
N SER A 22 -10.70 -6.75 -12.25
CA SER A 22 -10.14 -5.43 -12.02
C SER A 22 -8.65 -5.43 -11.68
N HIS A 23 -7.87 -4.70 -12.50
CA HIS A 23 -6.56 -4.09 -12.20
C HIS A 23 -5.54 -4.91 -11.37
N PHE A 24 -4.88 -5.88 -11.99
CA PHE A 24 -3.73 -6.60 -11.40
C PHE A 24 -2.48 -5.73 -11.17
N VAL A 25 -2.40 -4.57 -11.83
CA VAL A 25 -1.27 -3.64 -11.68
C VAL A 25 -1.72 -2.46 -10.86
N VAL A 26 -1.23 -2.39 -9.63
CA VAL A 26 -1.46 -1.24 -8.74
C VAL A 26 -0.79 0.00 -9.34
N LYS A 27 -1.61 0.91 -9.89
CA LYS A 27 -1.19 2.25 -10.32
C LYS A 27 -0.97 3.12 -9.09
N SER A 28 -0.17 4.19 -9.23
CA SER A 28 0.19 5.10 -8.13
C SER A 28 -1.03 5.64 -7.35
N HIS A 29 -2.16 5.84 -8.05
CA HIS A 29 -3.43 6.26 -7.45
C HIS A 29 -4.02 5.21 -6.49
N GLN A 30 -3.83 3.92 -6.79
CA GLN A 30 -4.43 2.80 -6.05
C GLN A 30 -3.71 2.48 -4.72
N VAL A 31 -2.57 3.12 -4.43
CA VAL A 31 -2.03 3.14 -3.05
C VAL A 31 -3.02 3.84 -2.12
N TRP A 32 -3.77 4.81 -2.64
CA TRP A 32 -4.66 5.68 -1.90
C TRP A 32 -6.09 5.18 -1.81
N ASP A 33 -6.53 4.38 -2.78
CA ASP A 33 -7.89 3.83 -2.84
C ASP A 33 -8.13 2.84 -1.67
N GLU A 34 -9.30 2.95 -1.02
CA GLU A 34 -9.69 2.12 0.14
C GLU A 34 -9.87 0.65 -0.24
N ASP A 35 -10.34 0.41 -1.47
CA ASP A 35 -10.84 -0.88 -1.98
C ASP A 35 -9.75 -1.90 -2.33
N PHE A 36 -8.48 -1.57 -2.12
CA PHE A 36 -7.40 -2.48 -2.48
C PHE A 36 -7.22 -3.59 -1.41
N PRO A 37 -7.45 -4.87 -1.74
CA PRO A 37 -7.37 -5.96 -0.76
C PRO A 37 -5.92 -6.11 -0.25
N ASP A 38 -5.76 -6.19 1.07
CA ASP A 38 -4.46 -6.52 1.66
C ASP A 38 -4.29 -8.05 1.71
N VAL A 39 -3.07 -8.52 1.44
CA VAL A 39 -2.68 -9.92 1.50
C VAL A 39 -1.58 -10.05 2.56
N PRO A 40 -1.90 -10.22 3.85
CA PRO A 40 -0.95 -10.04 4.95
C PRO A 40 0.32 -10.88 4.85
N SER A 41 0.21 -12.10 4.31
CA SER A 41 1.34 -13.02 4.09
C SER A 41 2.33 -12.54 3.02
N LEU A 42 1.89 -11.69 2.08
CA LEU A 42 2.74 -11.14 1.04
C LEU A 42 3.72 -10.14 1.66
N HIS A 43 5.02 -10.45 1.59
CA HIS A 43 6.11 -9.62 2.14
C HIS A 43 5.90 -9.19 3.59
N GLU A 44 5.32 -10.06 4.41
CA GLU A 44 5.00 -9.79 5.82
C GLU A 44 6.20 -9.20 6.57
N HIS A 45 7.37 -9.82 6.40
CA HIS A 45 8.64 -9.37 7.00
C HIS A 45 8.94 -7.89 6.69
N ALA A 46 8.78 -7.46 5.44
CA ALA A 46 9.09 -6.09 5.03
C ALA A 46 8.17 -5.08 5.73
N SER A 47 6.86 -5.37 5.79
CA SER A 47 5.93 -4.52 6.53
C SER A 47 6.18 -4.53 8.03
N ARG A 48 6.48 -5.69 8.60
CA ARG A 48 6.75 -5.86 10.04
C ARG A 48 7.98 -5.05 10.45
N ASP A 49 9.07 -5.19 9.72
CA ASP A 49 10.35 -4.54 10.06
C ASP A 49 10.24 -3.01 9.96
N ILE A 50 9.47 -2.50 8.99
CA ILE A 50 9.18 -1.06 8.88
C ILE A 50 8.33 -0.57 10.06
N LEU A 51 7.25 -1.29 10.39
CA LEU A 51 6.34 -0.90 11.48
C LEU A 51 7.00 -1.02 12.87
N ASP A 52 7.85 -2.02 13.07
CA ASP A 52 8.68 -2.15 14.27
C ASP A 52 9.63 -0.95 14.42
N ALA A 53 10.27 -0.52 13.33
CA ALA A 53 11.11 0.67 13.37
C ALA A 53 10.32 1.95 13.69
N VAL A 54 9.10 2.11 13.13
CA VAL A 54 8.21 3.23 13.50
C VAL A 54 7.91 3.19 15.01
N THR A 55 7.61 2.01 15.55
CA THR A 55 7.32 1.83 16.98
C THR A 55 8.52 2.22 17.84
N LYS A 56 9.73 1.77 17.47
CA LYS A 56 10.98 2.10 18.17
C LYS A 56 11.33 3.59 18.09
N ILE A 57 11.08 4.25 16.96
CA ILE A 57 11.25 5.71 16.83
C ILE A 57 10.30 6.43 17.79
N ASN A 58 9.02 6.06 17.79
CA ASN A 58 8.01 6.69 18.64
C ASN A 58 8.29 6.49 20.13
N ALA A 59 8.86 5.33 20.50
CA ALA A 59 9.28 5.02 21.87
C ALA A 59 10.62 5.67 22.28
N GLY A 60 11.29 6.41 21.38
CA GLY A 60 12.61 7.00 21.64
C GLY A 60 13.73 5.96 21.81
N GLN A 61 13.53 4.74 21.34
CA GLN A 61 14.46 3.62 21.50
C GLN A 61 15.59 3.61 20.45
N LEU A 62 15.50 4.48 19.44
CA LEU A 62 16.55 4.67 18.43
C LEU A 62 17.30 5.97 18.70
N GLN A 63 18.62 5.90 18.58
CA GLN A 63 19.51 7.07 18.67
C GLN A 63 19.21 8.10 17.56
N SER A 64 18.78 7.63 16.39
CA SER A 64 18.32 8.47 15.27
C SER A 64 16.80 8.49 15.20
N LYS A 65 16.21 9.68 15.01
CA LYS A 65 14.77 9.86 14.75
C LYS A 65 14.38 9.51 13.31
N THR A 66 15.32 9.10 12.47
CA THR A 66 15.10 8.79 11.05
C THR A 66 15.70 7.42 10.73
N VAL A 67 14.91 6.57 10.07
CA VAL A 67 15.34 5.28 9.50
C VAL A 67 15.02 5.25 8.01
N GLY A 68 15.95 4.72 7.21
CA GLY A 68 15.78 4.51 5.78
C GLY A 68 15.61 3.02 5.45
N PHE A 69 14.71 2.72 4.52
CA PHE A 69 14.47 1.36 4.02
C PHE A 69 14.60 1.34 2.50
N ALA A 70 15.23 0.29 1.96
CA ALA A 70 15.29 0.02 0.54
C ALA A 70 14.56 -1.29 0.24
N ILE A 71 13.44 -1.23 -0.50
CA ILE A 71 12.67 -2.41 -0.90
C ILE A 71 13.11 -2.84 -2.29
N LEU A 72 14.00 -3.83 -2.35
CA LEU A 72 14.51 -4.40 -3.60
C LEU A 72 13.67 -5.61 -4.00
N ALA A 73 12.96 -5.50 -5.11
CA ALA A 73 12.19 -6.63 -5.63
C ALA A 73 11.91 -6.45 -7.13
N PRO A 74 11.63 -7.52 -7.89
CA PRO A 74 11.23 -7.42 -9.31
C PRO A 74 9.93 -6.64 -9.53
N LYS A 75 9.66 -6.24 -10.78
CA LYS A 75 8.37 -5.64 -11.15
C LYS A 75 7.24 -6.68 -10.96
N GLY A 76 6.09 -6.24 -10.48
CA GLY A 76 4.90 -7.09 -10.33
C GLY A 76 4.81 -7.91 -9.05
N VAL A 77 5.84 -7.92 -8.20
CA VAL A 77 5.85 -8.76 -6.98
C VAL A 77 5.13 -8.15 -5.78
N GLY A 78 4.43 -7.02 -5.94
CA GLY A 78 3.62 -6.45 -4.86
C GLY A 78 4.33 -5.46 -3.93
N LYS A 79 5.41 -4.80 -4.34
CA LYS A 79 6.02 -3.69 -3.55
C LYS A 79 5.01 -2.61 -3.15
N THR A 80 4.11 -2.28 -4.07
CA THR A 80 3.02 -1.32 -3.83
C THR A 80 2.03 -1.81 -2.76
N HIS A 81 1.84 -3.13 -2.62
CA HIS A 81 1.00 -3.69 -1.55
C HIS A 81 1.61 -3.41 -0.18
N VAL A 82 2.93 -3.57 -0.03
CA VAL A 82 3.64 -3.26 1.22
C VAL A 82 3.44 -1.80 1.63
N LEU A 83 3.56 -0.86 0.68
CA LEU A 83 3.31 0.55 0.92
C LEU A 83 1.85 0.82 1.33
N SER A 84 0.89 0.20 0.65
CA SER A 84 -0.54 0.32 0.98
C SER A 84 -0.84 -0.21 2.39
N ARG A 85 -0.26 -1.36 2.78
CA ARG A 85 -0.39 -1.92 4.12
C ARG A 85 0.14 -0.97 5.20
N ILE A 86 1.33 -0.43 5.01
CA ILE A 86 1.93 0.52 5.96
C ILE A 86 1.03 1.76 6.10
N ARG A 87 0.54 2.31 4.99
CA ARG A 87 -0.41 3.45 5.02
C ARG A 87 -1.67 3.10 5.80
N LYS A 88 -2.31 1.97 5.50
CA LYS A 88 -3.54 1.52 6.17
C LYS A 88 -3.31 1.35 7.68
N HIS A 89 -2.19 0.75 8.07
CA HIS A 89 -1.81 0.59 9.47
C HIS A 89 -1.64 1.95 10.18
N LEU A 90 -0.88 2.89 9.60
CA LEU A 90 -0.70 4.23 10.18
C LEU A 90 -2.02 5.00 10.30
N LYS A 91 -2.90 4.89 9.28
CA LYS A 91 -4.23 5.51 9.29
C LYS A 91 -5.11 4.93 10.40
N GLN A 92 -5.14 3.61 10.56
CA GLN A 92 -5.94 2.93 11.59
C GLN A 92 -5.49 3.30 13.01
N GLN A 93 -4.19 3.45 13.22
CA GLN A 93 -3.62 3.82 14.51
C GLN A 93 -3.70 5.33 14.81
N GLY A 94 -4.02 6.16 13.81
CA GLY A 94 -4.05 7.62 13.95
C GLY A 94 -2.69 8.24 14.30
N ASN A 95 -1.59 7.53 14.07
CA ASN A 95 -0.29 7.79 14.67
C ASN A 95 0.77 8.32 13.69
N GLY A 96 0.36 8.82 12.52
CA GLY A 96 1.30 9.42 11.59
C GLY A 96 0.68 9.88 10.27
N PHE A 97 1.47 10.67 9.54
CA PHE A 97 1.15 11.07 8.17
C PHE A 97 1.96 10.21 7.19
N PHE A 98 1.26 9.60 6.24
CA PHE A 98 1.90 8.84 5.16
C PHE A 98 2.05 9.73 3.93
N VAL A 99 3.28 9.92 3.47
CA VAL A 99 3.58 10.70 2.27
C VAL A 99 4.16 9.78 1.21
N TYR A 100 3.42 9.56 0.13
CA TYR A 100 3.89 8.82 -1.04
C TYR A 100 4.34 9.78 -2.12
N MET A 101 5.57 9.61 -2.60
CA MET A 101 6.15 10.43 -3.65
C MET A 101 6.49 9.55 -4.86
N CYS A 102 5.80 9.77 -5.97
CA CYS A 102 6.14 9.18 -7.27
C CYS A 102 6.77 10.27 -8.12
N GLU A 103 7.78 9.92 -8.92
CA GLU A 103 8.30 10.78 -10.00
C GLU A 103 9.00 12.08 -9.59
N TYR A 104 10.01 11.99 -8.72
CA TYR A 104 11.03 13.04 -8.66
C TYR A 104 12.28 12.57 -9.39
N GLY A 105 12.50 13.08 -10.60
CA GLY A 105 13.72 12.80 -11.38
C GLY A 105 15.00 13.24 -10.66
N ASN A 106 14.91 14.15 -9.69
CA ASN A 106 16.04 14.58 -8.88
C ASN A 106 15.68 14.60 -7.38
N LEU A 107 16.21 13.63 -6.63
CA LEU A 107 16.03 13.47 -5.18
C LEU A 107 16.52 14.69 -4.39
N SER A 108 17.51 15.44 -4.90
CA SER A 108 18.01 16.67 -4.28
C SER A 108 16.96 17.79 -4.23
N GLN A 109 15.85 17.64 -4.95
CA GLN A 109 14.74 18.60 -4.95
C GLN A 109 13.57 18.18 -4.04
N ILE A 110 13.65 17.05 -3.33
CA ILE A 110 12.56 16.53 -2.48
C ILE A 110 12.03 17.60 -1.51
N LYS A 111 12.92 18.28 -0.78
CA LYS A 111 12.52 19.33 0.18
C LYS A 111 11.72 20.43 -0.50
N ARG A 112 12.19 20.89 -1.66
CA ARG A 112 11.55 21.98 -2.42
C ARG A 112 10.18 21.54 -2.95
N GLN A 113 10.08 20.33 -3.47
CA GLN A 113 8.86 19.82 -4.07
C GLN A 113 7.79 19.49 -3.02
N PHE A 114 8.20 18.93 -1.87
CA PHE A 114 7.33 18.74 -0.72
C PHE A 114 6.72 20.05 -0.23
N CYS A 115 7.53 21.10 -0.05
CA CYS A 115 7.04 22.42 0.33
C CYS A 115 6.09 23.05 -0.71
N LYS A 116 6.28 22.76 -2.00
CA LYS A 116 5.38 23.24 -3.06
C LYS A 116 4.03 22.54 -3.03
N ALA A 117 4.01 21.23 -2.84
CA ALA A 117 2.78 20.45 -2.73
C ALA A 117 1.94 20.90 -1.52
N TRP A 118 2.59 21.19 -0.39
CA TRP A 118 1.93 21.64 0.84
C TRP A 118 1.32 23.05 0.75
N ARG A 119 1.83 23.93 -0.12
CA ARG A 119 1.28 25.29 -0.30
C ARG A 119 0.00 25.34 -1.14
N ARG A 120 -0.45 24.21 -1.69
CA ARG A 120 -1.65 24.11 -2.55
C ARG A 120 -2.86 23.50 -1.84
N VAL A 121 -2.77 23.25 -0.54
CA VAL A 121 -3.85 22.76 0.34
C VAL A 121 -4.09 23.82 1.41
#